data_AF-A0AAV8X5S6-F1
#
_entry.id   AF-A0AAV8X5S6-F1
#
_cell.length_a   1.000
_cell.length_b   1.000
_cell.length_c   1.000
_cell.angle_alpha   90.00
_cell.angle_beta   90.00
_cell.angle_gamma   90.00
#
_symmetry.space_group_name_H-M   'P 1'
#
loop_
_entity.id
_entity.type
_entity.pdbx_description
1 polymer ?
#
loop_
_entity_poly.entity_id
_entity_poly.type
_entity_poly.pdbx_seq_one_letter_code
_entity_poly.pdbx_strand_id
1 'polypeptide(L)'
;MSFSSHSLVSSNTNTCQFCQGSHIINNCDKFLQLSISNRIQEIKGKRLCLNCFGDNHISINCKAPKCPKCKSPHNNLLHLQYAQKNNS
;
A
#
# COMPACT_ATOMS: atom_id res chain seq x y z
N MET A 1 7.68 35.72 -18.41
CA MET A 1 6.61 35.59 -17.40
C MET A 1 6.94 34.38 -16.54
N SER A 2 7.13 34.61 -15.25
CA SER A 2 7.45 33.61 -14.23
C SER A 2 6.25 32.68 -13.94
N PHE A 3 6.46 31.68 -13.07
CA PHE A 3 5.51 30.75 -12.43
C PHE A 3 5.24 29.45 -13.23
N SER A 4 5.36 28.23 -12.70
CA SER A 4 5.83 27.73 -11.41
C SER A 4 6.11 26.23 -11.57
N SER A 5 7.26 25.81 -11.06
CA SER A 5 7.65 24.44 -10.84
C SER A 5 6.58 23.74 -9.99
N HIS A 6 5.85 22.80 -10.58
CA HIS A 6 5.18 21.76 -9.81
C HIS A 6 5.69 20.43 -10.34
N SER A 7 6.89 20.06 -9.87
CA SER A 7 7.16 18.66 -9.60
C SER A 7 5.91 18.14 -8.89
N LEU A 8 5.26 17.14 -9.46
CA LEU A 8 4.28 16.35 -8.72
C LEU A 8 5.08 15.67 -7.62
N VAL A 9 5.28 16.39 -6.50
CA VAL A 9 5.66 15.82 -5.22
C VAL A 9 4.47 14.96 -4.87
N SER A 10 4.46 13.73 -5.39
CA SER A 10 3.78 12.64 -4.74
C SER A 10 4.40 12.63 -3.36
N SER A 11 3.61 13.07 -2.39
CA SER A 11 3.93 13.22 -0.99
C SER A 11 4.61 11.94 -0.49
N ASN A 12 5.94 11.90 -0.63
CA ASN A 12 6.82 11.05 0.15
C ASN A 12 6.82 11.71 1.54
N THR A 13 5.68 11.64 2.21
CA THR A 13 5.69 11.70 3.66
C THR A 13 6.58 10.53 4.03
N ASN A 14 7.81 10.82 4.42
CA ASN A 14 8.77 9.85 4.96
C ASN A 14 8.24 9.23 6.27
N THR A 15 6.92 9.25 6.50
CA THR A 15 6.24 8.90 7.73
C THR A 15 5.25 7.80 7.42
N CYS A 16 5.48 6.64 8.01
CA CYS A 16 4.68 5.44 7.82
C CYS A 16 3.28 5.67 8.36
N GLN A 17 2.26 5.62 7.52
CA GLN A 17 0.86 5.80 7.96
C GLN A 17 0.37 4.66 8.87
N PHE A 18 1.09 3.54 8.91
CA PHE A 18 0.82 2.44 9.80
C PHE A 18 1.42 2.65 11.20
N CYS A 19 2.74 2.85 11.29
CA CYS A 19 3.46 2.90 12.57
C CYS A 19 4.05 4.26 12.95
N GLN A 20 3.80 5.31 12.15
CA GLN A 20 4.31 6.68 12.32
C GLN A 20 5.83 6.81 12.34
N GLY A 21 6.57 5.81 11.83
CA GLY A 21 8.03 5.81 11.75
C GLY A 21 8.57 6.48 10.48
N SER A 22 9.88 6.76 10.44
CA SER A 22 10.53 7.47 9.32
C SER A 22 10.77 6.59 8.07
N HIS A 23 9.72 5.96 7.55
CA HIS A 23 9.76 5.11 6.35
C HIS A 23 8.39 5.03 5.66
N ILE A 24 8.34 4.55 4.41
CA ILE A 24 7.07 4.20 3.75
C ILE A 24 6.54 2.86 4.28
N ILE A 25 5.23 2.68 4.28
CA ILE A 25 4.58 1.45 4.79
C ILE A 25 5.07 0.15 4.13
N ASN A 26 5.49 0.21 2.87
CA ASN A 26 6.08 -0.94 2.16
C ASN A 26 7.35 -1.47 2.85
N ASN A 27 8.08 -0.59 3.54
CA ASN A 27 9.31 -0.90 4.27
C ASN A 27 9.06 -0.96 5.80
N CYS A 28 7.80 -1.00 6.23
CA CYS A 28 7.49 -1.02 7.64
C CYS A 28 7.55 -2.45 8.19
N ASP A 29 8.59 -2.75 8.99
CA ASP A 29 8.75 -4.07 9.61
C ASP A 29 7.52 -4.50 10.41
N LYS A 30 6.94 -3.58 11.20
CA LYS A 30 5.73 -3.88 11.98
C LYS A 30 4.55 -4.29 11.09
N PHE A 31 4.40 -3.65 9.93
CA PHE A 31 3.36 -4.00 8.97
C PHE A 31 3.67 -5.33 8.27
N LEU A 32 4.94 -5.56 7.92
CA LEU A 32 5.42 -6.79 7.30
C LEU A 32 5.38 -8.00 8.25
N GLN A 33 5.44 -7.79 9.57
CA GLN A 33 5.27 -8.85 10.56
C GLN A 33 3.81 -9.29 10.72
N LEU A 34 2.84 -8.48 10.30
CA LEU A 34 1.42 -8.86 10.33
C LEU A 34 1.09 -9.91 9.28
N SER A 35 0.13 -10.77 9.60
CA SER A 35 -0.53 -11.65 8.63
C SER A 35 -1.24 -10.83 7.55
N ILE A 36 -1.40 -11.38 6.36
CA ILE A 36 -2.02 -10.67 5.24
C ILE A 36 -3.45 -10.21 5.59
N SER A 37 -4.22 -11.06 6.29
CA SER A 37 -5.56 -10.70 6.79
C SER A 37 -5.51 -9.49 7.72
N ASN A 38 -4.57 -9.47 8.67
CA ASN A 38 -4.39 -8.35 9.59
C ASN A 38 -3.94 -7.09 8.83
N ARG A 39 -3.02 -7.20 7.85
CA ARG A 39 -2.63 -6.07 7.00
C ARG A 39 -3.84 -5.46 6.31
N ILE A 40 -4.73 -6.27 5.72
CA ILE A 40 -5.95 -5.78 5.07
C ILE A 40 -6.86 -5.08 6.08
N GLN A 41 -7.05 -5.64 7.27
CA GLN A 41 -7.87 -5.03 8.32
C GLN A 41 -7.30 -3.69 8.77
N GLU A 42 -5.99 -3.60 9.01
CA GLU A 42 -5.31 -2.38 9.43
C GLU A 42 -5.40 -1.27 8.37
N ILE A 43 -5.15 -1.61 7.10
CA ILE A 43 -5.29 -0.67 5.99
C ILE A 43 -6.73 -0.16 5.86
N LYS A 44 -7.73 -1.07 5.96
CA LYS A 44 -9.15 -0.70 5.94
C LYS A 44 -9.54 0.17 7.14
N GLY A 45 -9.09 -0.19 8.35
CA GLY A 45 -9.36 0.55 9.57
C GLY A 45 -8.80 1.97 9.53
N LYS A 46 -7.62 2.15 8.93
CA LYS A 46 -6.99 3.45 8.69
C LYS A 46 -7.49 4.16 7.43
N ARG A 47 -8.47 3.59 6.71
CA ARG A 47 -9.04 4.10 5.44
C ARG A 47 -7.99 4.37 4.36
N LEU A 48 -6.92 3.59 4.36
CA LEU A 48 -5.86 3.68 3.37
C LEU A 48 -6.21 2.85 2.12
N CYS A 49 -5.69 3.28 0.98
CA CYS A 49 -5.81 2.57 -0.28
C CYS A 49 -5.15 1.19 -0.19
N LEU A 50 -5.89 0.12 -0.51
CA LEU A 50 -5.32 -1.23 -0.53
C LEU A 50 -4.25 -1.42 -1.61
N ASN A 51 -4.13 -0.51 -2.58
CA ASN A 51 -3.16 -0.61 -3.68
C ASN A 51 -1.86 0.18 -3.45
N CYS A 52 -1.97 1.46 -3.11
CA CYS A 52 -0.81 2.33 -2.89
C CYS A 52 -0.61 2.76 -1.43
N PHE A 53 -1.52 2.35 -0.53
CA PHE A 53 -1.53 2.75 0.89
C PHE A 53 -1.64 4.25 1.15
N GLY A 54 -2.01 5.05 0.15
CA GLY A 54 -2.36 6.46 0.32
C GLY A 54 -3.75 6.62 0.95
N ASP A 55 -3.94 7.69 1.72
CA ASP A 55 -5.17 8.10 2.40
C ASP A 55 -6.16 8.87 1.51
N ASN A 56 -5.70 9.36 0.36
CA ASN A 56 -6.48 10.25 -0.51
C ASN A 56 -7.58 9.56 -1.33
N HIS A 57 -7.56 8.22 -1.45
CA HIS A 57 -8.50 7.48 -2.29
C HIS A 57 -8.60 6.01 -1.88
N ILE A 58 -9.64 5.35 -2.37
CA ILE A 58 -9.82 3.89 -2.24
C ILE A 58 -9.24 3.14 -3.44
N SER A 59 -8.97 1.85 -3.25
CA SER A 59 -8.28 1.02 -4.25
C SER A 59 -8.94 0.98 -5.63
N ILE A 60 -10.27 1.01 -5.70
CA ILE A 60 -11.01 1.01 -6.97
C ILE A 60 -10.78 2.30 -7.79
N ASN A 61 -10.46 3.42 -7.14
CA ASN A 61 -10.11 4.70 -7.78
C ASN A 61 -8.60 4.90 -7.89
N CYS A 62 -7.80 3.89 -7.52
CA CYS A 62 -6.34 4.00 -7.54
C CYS A 62 -5.80 3.92 -8.96
N LYS A 63 -4.94 4.89 -9.32
CA LYS A 63 -4.25 4.92 -10.61
C LYS A 63 -2.98 4.04 -10.66
N ALA A 64 -2.52 3.53 -9.51
CA ALA A 64 -1.38 2.64 -9.45
C ALA A 64 -1.70 1.30 -10.14
N PRO A 65 -0.68 0.59 -10.68
CA PRO A 65 -0.89 -0.69 -11.33
C PRO A 65 -1.58 -1.67 -10.39
N LYS A 66 -2.46 -2.51 -10.95
CA LYS A 66 -3.13 -3.58 -10.20
C LYS A 66 -2.12 -4.67 -9.84
N CYS A 67 -2.49 -5.54 -8.90
CA CYS A 67 -1.66 -6.66 -8.50
C CYS A 67 -1.25 -7.50 -9.71
N PRO A 68 0.05 -7.73 -9.98
CA PRO A 68 0.47 -8.48 -11.16
C PRO A 68 0.06 -9.97 -11.10
N LYS A 69 -0.20 -10.51 -9.90
CA LYS A 69 -0.56 -11.91 -9.68
C LYS A 69 -2.04 -12.23 -9.97
N CYS A 70 -2.96 -11.35 -9.57
CA CYS A 70 -4.41 -11.60 -9.70
C CYS A 70 -5.18 -10.49 -10.42
N LYS A 71 -4.52 -9.42 -10.87
CA LYS A 71 -5.12 -8.27 -11.56
C LYS A 71 -6.18 -7.51 -10.75
N SER A 72 -6.27 -7.75 -9.43
CA SER A 72 -7.11 -7.00 -8.51
C SER A 72 -6.44 -5.70 -8.03
N PRO A 73 -7.22 -4.65 -7.67
CA PRO A 73 -6.67 -3.36 -7.25
C PRO A 73 -6.14 -3.43 -5.81
N HIS A 74 -5.00 -4.09 -5.61
CA HIS A 74 -4.31 -4.15 -4.31
C HIS A 74 -2.80 -4.32 -4.47
N ASN A 75 -2.07 -3.95 -3.43
CA ASN A 75 -0.63 -4.05 -3.37
C ASN A 75 -0.20 -5.52 -3.27
N ASN A 76 0.94 -5.90 -3.86
CA ASN A 76 1.45 -7.26 -3.76
C ASN A 76 1.63 -7.74 -2.29
N LEU A 77 1.87 -6.82 -1.35
CA LEU A 77 1.99 -7.10 0.09
C LEU A 77 0.68 -7.56 0.74
N LEU A 78 -0.45 -7.29 0.09
CA LEU A 78 -1.78 -7.72 0.51
C LEU A 78 -2.30 -8.92 -0.30
N HIS A 79 -1.51 -9.43 -1.26
CA HIS A 79 -1.96 -10.55 -2.09
C HIS A 79 -2.01 -11.83 -1.25
N LEU A 80 -3.23 -12.25 -0.90
CA LEU A 80 -3.52 -13.57 -0.36
C LEU A 80 -3.28 -14.61 -1.45
N GLN A 81 -2.07 -15.17 -1.48
CA GLN A 81 -1.83 -16.40 -2.22
C GLN A 81 -2.54 -17.50 -1.43
N TYR A 82 -3.78 -17.83 -1.82
CA TYR A 82 -4.41 -19.06 -1.35
C TYR A 82 -3.37 -20.16 -1.48
N ALA A 83 -3.02 -20.77 -0.34
CA ALA A 83 -1.89 -21.67 -0.18
C ALA A 83 -1.63 -22.46 -1.46
N GLN A 84 -0.59 -22.06 -2.19
CA GLN A 84 0.07 -23.01 -3.06
C GLN A 84 0.74 -23.96 -2.08
N LYS A 85 0.05 -25.08 -1.79
CA LYS A 85 0.67 -26.29 -1.25
C LYS A 85 1.92 -26.53 -2.11
N ASN A 86 3.08 -26.13 -1.62
CA ASN A 86 4.33 -26.61 -2.16
C ASN A 86 4.71 -27.83 -1.31
N ASN A 87 4.38 -28.98 -1.88
CA ASN A 87 4.99 -30.25 -1.57
C ASN A 87 6.49 -30.16 -1.89
N SER A 88 7.34 -30.34 -0.89
CA SER A 88 8.71 -30.84 -1.03
C SER A 88 9.13 -31.46 0.29
#